data_AF-A0A3D1LBZ2-F1
#
_entry.id   AF-A0A3D1LBZ2-F1
#
_cell.length_a   1.000
_cell.length_b   1.000
_cell.length_c   1.000
_cell.angle_alpha   90.00
_cell.angle_beta   90.00
_cell.angle_gamma   90.00
#
_symmetry.space_group_name_H-M   'P 1'
#
loop_
_entity.id
_entity.type
_entity.pdbx_description
1 polymer ?
#
loop_
_entity_poly.entity_id
_entity_poly.type
_entity_poly.pdbx_seq_one_letter_code
_entity_poly.pdbx_strand_id
1 'polypeptide(L)'
;MRLAYTGAVKDDILDTETLGCHLMELLAREYPQALTERYKIDIPEEIDGWELLQAAGRKRGFLVSRGEVDTERMARVLLDEYRSCKLGTFTLERPEELQ
;
A
#
# COMPACT_ATOMS: atom_id res chain seq x y z
N MET A 1 -14.41 -16.10 -11.77
CA MET A 1 -15.19 -15.23 -10.86
C MET A 1 -14.18 -14.58 -9.91
N ARG A 2 -13.90 -13.28 -9.85
CA ARG A 2 -14.58 -12.05 -10.29
C ARG A 2 -13.52 -11.02 -10.74
N LEU A 3 -13.52 -10.68 -12.03
CA LEU A 3 -12.88 -9.48 -12.60
C LEU A 3 -13.69 -8.22 -12.21
N ALA A 4 -13.93 -8.00 -10.91
CA ALA A 4 -14.80 -6.94 -10.42
C ALA A 4 -14.33 -6.38 -9.07
N TYR A 5 -13.07 -5.96 -9.00
CA TYR A 5 -12.62 -5.08 -7.92
C TYR A 5 -12.01 -3.76 -8.45
N THR A 6 -12.22 -3.47 -9.73
CA THR A 6 -12.15 -2.12 -10.29
C THR A 6 -13.49 -1.39 -10.09
N GLY A 7 -14.11 -1.53 -8.92
CA GLY A 7 -15.22 -0.68 -8.50
C GLY A 7 -14.58 0.59 -7.93
N ALA A 8 -14.80 1.78 -8.46
CA ALA A 8 -16.07 2.49 -8.33
C ALA A 8 -16.64 2.49 -6.88
N VAL A 9 -15.82 2.19 -5.86
CA VAL A 9 -16.19 2.38 -4.46
C VAL A 9 -15.90 3.84 -4.12
N LYS A 10 -16.83 4.70 -4.54
CA LYS A 10 -17.19 5.98 -3.91
C LYS A 10 -16.02 6.81 -3.39
N ASP A 11 -15.41 7.58 -4.29
CA ASP A 11 -14.29 8.51 -4.09
C ASP A 11 -14.50 9.63 -3.04
N ASP A 12 -15.63 9.68 -2.33
CA ASP A 12 -16.04 10.88 -1.58
C ASP A 12 -16.16 10.69 -0.04
N ILE A 13 -16.19 9.46 0.49
CA ILE A 13 -16.44 9.21 1.94
C ILE A 13 -15.68 7.99 2.51
N LEU A 14 -14.49 7.67 1.99
CA LEU A 14 -13.67 6.60 2.57
C LEU A 14 -12.57 7.21 3.43
N ASP A 15 -12.49 6.79 4.69
CA ASP A 15 -11.41 7.14 5.61
C ASP A 15 -10.05 6.80 4.99
N THR A 16 -9.06 7.65 5.28
CA THR A 16 -7.69 7.51 4.72
C THR A 16 -7.11 6.13 5.02
N GLU A 17 -7.42 5.58 6.19
CA GLU A 17 -7.06 4.24 6.62
C GLU A 17 -7.60 3.16 5.68
N THR A 18 -8.89 3.19 5.36
CA THR A 18 -9.54 2.24 4.44
C THR A 18 -8.94 2.33 3.04
N LEU A 19 -8.70 3.55 2.55
CA LEU A 19 -8.04 3.77 1.26
C LEU A 19 -6.62 3.20 1.23
N GLY A 20 -5.84 3.43 2.29
CA GLY A 20 -4.49 2.87 2.41
C GLY A 20 -4.50 1.35 2.53
N CYS A 21 -5.48 0.76 3.20
CA CYS A 21 -5.61 -0.69 3.34
C CYS A 21 -5.82 -1.34 1.97
N HIS A 22 -6.80 -0.86 1.21
CA HIS A 22 -7.06 -1.35 -0.14
C HIS A 22 -5.86 -1.15 -1.08
N LEU A 23 -5.20 0.00 -1.00
CA LEU A 23 -4.00 0.26 -1.79
C LEU A 23 -2.86 -0.69 -1.40
N MET A 24 -2.67 -0.96 -0.10
CA MET A 24 -1.66 -1.88 0.38
C MET A 24 -1.93 -3.31 -0.10
N GLU A 25 -3.17 -3.78 -0.04
CA GLU A 25 -3.56 -5.09 -0.59
C GLU A 25 -3.30 -5.17 -2.09
N LEU A 26 -3.69 -4.13 -2.85
CA LEU A 26 -3.46 -4.06 -4.28
C LEU A 26 -1.97 -4.14 -4.61
N LEU A 27 -1.15 -3.34 -3.91
CA LEU A 27 0.30 -3.33 -4.08
C LEU A 27 0.93 -4.66 -3.66
N ALA A 28 0.44 -5.32 -2.63
CA ALA A 28 0.92 -6.63 -2.23
C ALA A 28 0.57 -7.72 -3.25
N ARG A 29 -0.57 -7.60 -3.93
CA ARG A 29 -0.99 -8.55 -4.98
C ARG A 29 -0.23 -8.34 -6.29
N GLU A 30 -0.18 -7.10 -6.74
CA GLU A 30 0.36 -6.75 -8.07
C GLU A 30 1.88 -6.51 -8.03
N TYR A 31 2.38 -5.92 -6.94
CA TYR A 31 3.78 -5.49 -6.80
C TYR A 31 4.38 -5.82 -5.41
N PRO A 32 4.33 -7.08 -4.95
CA PRO A 32 4.84 -7.47 -3.63
C PRO A 32 6.33 -7.14 -3.44
N GLN A 33 7.10 -7.19 -4.52
CA GLN A 33 8.52 -6.84 -4.53
C GLN A 33 8.76 -5.36 -4.18
N ALA A 34 7.93 -4.44 -4.68
CA ALA A 34 8.07 -3.01 -4.38
C ALA A 34 7.83 -2.73 -2.88
N LEU A 35 6.82 -3.38 -2.29
CA LEU A 35 6.56 -3.27 -0.84
C LEU A 35 7.68 -3.88 -0.01
N THR A 36 8.17 -5.05 -0.42
CA THR A 36 9.27 -5.75 0.27
C THR A 36 10.55 -4.92 0.20
N GLU A 37 10.87 -4.32 -0.94
CA GLU A 37 12.08 -3.52 -1.10
C GLU A 37 11.99 -2.17 -0.34
N ARG A 38 10.84 -1.50 -0.41
CA ARG A 38 10.62 -0.19 0.21
C ARG A 38 10.41 -0.25 1.71
N TYR A 39 9.52 -1.13 2.18
CA TYR A 39 9.14 -1.23 3.58
C TYR A 39 9.85 -2.36 4.32
N LYS A 40 10.57 -3.25 3.60
CA LYS A 40 11.26 -4.41 4.20
C LYS A 40 10.32 -5.24 5.06
N ILE A 41 9.10 -5.43 4.54
CA ILE A 41 8.05 -6.27 5.11
C ILE A 41 7.94 -7.54 4.27
N ASP A 42 7.59 -8.63 4.93
CA ASP A 42 7.27 -9.89 4.25
C ASP A 42 5.79 -9.85 3.83
N ILE A 43 5.50 -10.26 2.61
CA ILE A 43 4.13 -10.34 2.11
C ILE A 43 3.63 -11.78 2.33
N PRO A 44 2.67 -12.01 3.25
CA PRO A 44 2.13 -13.34 3.48
C PRO A 44 1.33 -13.85 2.28
N GLU A 45 1.11 -15.18 2.22
CA GLU A 45 0.25 -15.79 1.19
C GLU A 45 -1.20 -15.26 1.27
N GLU A 46 -1.71 -15.02 2.48
CA GLU A 46 -2.99 -14.37 2.71
C GLU A 46 -2.79 -12.86 2.88
N ILE A 47 -3.07 -12.12 1.81
CA ILE A 47 -2.84 -10.68 1.78
C ILE A 47 -3.93 -9.96 2.57
N ASP A 48 -3.51 -9.41 3.72
CA ASP A 48 -4.33 -8.56 4.58
C ASP A 48 -3.70 -7.14 4.64
N GLY A 49 -4.43 -6.15 4.14
CA GLY A 49 -3.93 -4.78 4.04
C GLY A 49 -3.69 -4.12 5.40
N TRP A 50 -4.45 -4.52 6.42
CA TRP A 50 -4.31 -4.00 7.77
C TRP A 50 -3.03 -4.50 8.44
N GLU A 51 -2.78 -5.81 8.37
CA GLU A 51 -1.54 -6.43 8.84
C GLU A 51 -0.32 -5.84 8.15
N LEU A 52 -0.39 -5.65 6.83
CA LEU A 52 0.69 -5.03 6.05
C LEU A 52 0.92 -3.56 6.42
N LEU A 53 -0.14 -2.78 6.64
CA LEU A 53 -0.04 -1.40 7.14
C LEU A 53 0.60 -1.35 8.52
N GLN A 54 0.21 -2.24 9.43
CA GLN A 54 0.84 -2.34 10.74
C GLN A 54 2.32 -2.73 10.63
N ALA A 55 2.65 -3.72 9.80
CA ALA A 55 4.03 -4.15 9.59
C ALA A 55 4.89 -3.00 9.03
N ALA A 56 4.38 -2.30 8.02
CA ALA A 56 5.07 -1.17 7.40
C ALA A 56 5.19 0.01 8.37
N GLY A 57 4.13 0.35 9.10
CA GLY A 57 4.11 1.41 10.09
C GLY A 57 5.07 1.14 11.25
N ARG A 58 5.13 -0.10 11.73
CA ARG A 58 6.09 -0.54 12.76
C ARG A 58 7.53 -0.41 12.28
N LYS A 59 7.82 -0.79 11.02
CA LYS A 59 9.16 -0.65 10.41
C LYS A 59 9.57 0.81 10.23
N ARG A 60 8.62 1.69 9.87
CA ARG A 60 8.85 3.13 9.75
C ARG A 60 8.89 3.87 11.09
N GLY A 61 8.44 3.25 12.17
CA GLY A 61 8.37 3.88 13.49
C GLY A 61 7.15 4.79 13.68
N PHE A 62 6.07 4.57 12.92
CA PHE A 62 4.78 5.20 13.17
C PHE A 62 4.10 4.56 14.37
N LEU A 63 4.65 4.85 15.55
CA LEU A 63 4.10 4.40 16.83
C LEU A 63 3.29 5.55 17.44
N VAL A 64 2.06 5.25 17.83
CA VAL A 64 1.24 6.14 18.66
C VAL A 64 1.58 5.93 20.13
N SER A 65 1.23 6.93 20.94
CA SER A 65 1.30 6.78 22.40
C SER A 65 0.54 5.53 22.81
N ARG A 66 1.14 4.73 23.72
CA ARG A 66 0.68 3.41 24.20
C ARG A 66 1.21 2.19 23.44
N GLY A 67 2.03 2.38 22.40
CA GLY A 67 2.73 1.29 21.71
C GLY A 67 1.94 0.65 20.57
N GLU A 68 0.83 1.26 20.17
CA GLU A 68 0.07 0.89 18.99
C GLU A 68 0.72 1.51 17.74
N VAL A 69 0.51 0.90 16.57
CA VAL A 69 1.00 1.43 15.30
C VAL A 69 -0.07 2.33 14.70
N ASP A 70 0.34 3.51 14.22
CA ASP A 70 -0.55 4.47 13.58
C ASP A 70 -0.76 4.07 12.12
N THR A 71 -1.74 3.20 11.90
CA THR A 71 -2.15 2.66 10.59
C THR A 71 -2.73 3.75 9.69
N GLU A 72 -3.52 4.67 10.23
CA GLU A 72 -4.07 5.82 9.50
C GLU A 72 -2.95 6.71 8.93
N ARG A 73 -1.94 7.04 9.75
CA ARG A 73 -0.79 7.81 9.30
C ARG A 73 0.04 7.05 8.28
N MET A 74 0.23 5.75 8.47
CA MET A 74 0.92 4.90 7.50
C MET A 74 0.16 4.88 6.16
N ALA A 75 -1.16 4.74 6.20
CA ALA A 75 -2.05 4.76 5.04
C ALA A 75 -1.94 6.09 4.27
N ARG A 76 -1.95 7.23 4.99
CA ARG A 76 -1.75 8.54 4.40
C ARG A 76 -0.39 8.67 3.69
N VAL A 77 0.67 8.19 4.34
CA VAL A 77 2.02 8.18 3.77
C VAL A 77 2.10 7.28 2.54
N LEU A 78 1.49 6.10 2.58
CA LEU A 78 1.42 5.18 1.43
C LEU A 78 0.72 5.85 0.25
N LEU A 79 -0.44 6.48 0.48
CA LEU A 79 -1.19 7.21 -0.55
C LEU A 79 -0.37 8.37 -1.13
N ASP A 80 0.32 9.13 -0.29
CA ASP A 80 1.18 10.23 -0.72
C ASP A 80 2.40 9.74 -1.53
N GLU A 81 3.06 8.66 -1.08
CA GLU A 81 4.19 8.06 -1.79
C GLU A 81 3.75 7.42 -3.11
N TYR A 82 2.54 6.86 -3.17
CA TYR A 82 1.95 6.33 -4.39
C TYR A 82 1.63 7.45 -5.39
N ARG A 83 0.95 8.52 -4.94
CA ARG A 83 0.65 9.70 -5.76
C ARG A 83 1.90 10.44 -6.21
N SER A 84 2.96 10.42 -5.40
CA SER A 84 4.26 11.01 -5.71
C SER A 84 5.16 10.10 -6.56
N CYS A 85 4.70 8.91 -6.96
CA CYS A 85 5.49 7.90 -7.68
C CYS A 85 6.82 7.53 -6.95
N LYS A 86 6.84 7.61 -5.61
CA LYS A 86 8.02 7.35 -4.77
C LYS A 86 8.18 5.89 -4.38
N LEU A 87 7.11 5.10 -4.40
CA LEU A 87 7.13 3.66 -4.12
C LEU A 87 7.89 2.85 -5.18
N GLY A 88 8.23 3.49 -6.30
CA GLY A 88 8.95 2.97 -7.44
C GLY A 88 8.44 3.67 -8.69
N THR A 89 9.17 3.53 -9.80
CA THR A 89 8.57 3.68 -11.12
C THR A 89 7.53 2.58 -11.28
N PHE A 90 6.30 2.81 -10.80
CA PHE A 90 5.13 2.16 -11.39
C PHE A 90 5.00 2.75 -12.77
N THR A 91 5.85 2.30 -13.67
CA THR A 91 5.87 2.72 -15.05
C THR A 91 4.57 2.21 -15.67
N LEU A 92 3.53 3.04 -15.58
CA LEU A 92 2.42 3.05 -16.53
C LEU A 92 2.92 3.31 -17.96
N GLU A 93 4.17 3.74 -18.09
CA GLU A 93 4.95 3.74 -19.33
C GLU A 93 6.07 2.72 -19.21
N ARG A 94 5.97 1.48 -19.73
CA ARG A 94 7.20 0.72 -19.99
C ARG A 94 8.01 1.50 -21.04
N PRO A 95 9.26 1.92 -20.81
CA PRO A 95 10.17 2.25 -21.88
C PRO A 95 11.25 1.16 -21.93
N GLU A 96 10.84 -0.12 -21.91
CA GLU A 96 11.76 -1.26 -22.04
C GLU A 96 11.29 -2.25 -23.12
N GLU A 97 10.82 -1.72 -24.25
CA GLU A 97 10.91 -2.40 -25.56
C GLU A 97 11.54 -1.43 -26.55
N LEU A 98 12.78 -1.03 -26.27
CA LEU A 98 13.72 -0.50 -27.25
C LEU A 98 15.14 -0.61 -26.68
N GLN A 99 15.68 -1.83 -26.65
CA GLN A 99 16.87 -2.17 -27.43
C GLN A 99 17.19 -3.67 -27.41
#